data_AF-A0A2N2BAB2-F1
#
_entry.id   AF-A0A2N2BAB2-F1
#
_cell.length_a   1.000
_cell.length_b   1.000
_cell.length_c   1.000
_cell.angle_alpha   90.00
_cell.angle_beta   90.00
_cell.angle_gamma   90.00
#
_symmetry.space_group_name_H-M   'P 1'
#
loop_
_entity.id
_entity.type
_entity.pdbx_description
1 polymer ?
#
loop_
_entity_poly.entity_id
_entity_poly.type
_entity_poly.pdbx_seq_one_letter_code
_entity_poly.pdbx_strand_id
1 'polypeptide(L)'
;MHMHTLIIDYIYGKISSQEDLGTDEKAMIRYSLEVLINTFLKLFMVFIAFLLIGKSLEFFYILLCVIGLRSFSGGLHFESFTGCVAFTLIYFIGTLILSHLLPTTDLLIYMTCFIAFIITLLFAPVISPKRPKYPNKKIRRFKMASLIFIIIYLGAYMVIGEHAFFEVTVWGLIIHIIQLFIGKGVNYHVEKKTIHNLQ
;
A
#
# COMPACT_ATOMS: atom_id res chain seq x y z
N MET A 1 2.36 -24.90 -8.74
CA MET A 1 3.60 -24.11 -8.55
C MET A 1 3.50 -22.88 -9.43
N HIS A 2 3.34 -21.68 -8.87
CA HIS A 2 3.17 -20.46 -9.68
C HIS A 2 4.53 -19.97 -10.16
N MET A 3 4.65 -19.49 -11.41
CA MET A 3 5.91 -19.05 -12.03
C MET A 3 6.76 -18.09 -11.17
N HIS A 4 6.14 -17.29 -10.31
CA HIS A 4 6.83 -16.39 -9.39
C HIS A 4 7.67 -17.13 -8.33
N THR A 5 7.25 -18.33 -7.89
CA THR A 5 7.99 -19.11 -6.88
C THR A 5 9.32 -19.61 -7.42
N LEU A 6 9.40 -19.94 -8.72
CA LEU A 6 10.65 -20.39 -9.35
C LEU A 6 11.72 -19.29 -9.38
N ILE A 7 11.32 -18.04 -9.62
CA ILE A 7 12.23 -16.89 -9.59
C ILE A 7 12.74 -16.65 -8.16
N ILE A 8 11.84 -16.73 -7.18
CA ILE A 8 12.19 -16.60 -5.76
C ILE A 8 13.18 -17.68 -5.35
N ASP A 9 12.91 -18.95 -5.68
CA ASP A 9 13.76 -20.08 -5.32
C ASP A 9 15.15 -19.98 -5.98
N TYR A 10 15.21 -19.52 -7.22
CA TYR A 10 16.48 -19.27 -7.91
C TYR A 10 17.33 -18.18 -7.24
N ILE A 11 16.74 -17.02 -6.96
CA ILE A 11 17.46 -15.89 -6.33
C ILE A 11 17.86 -16.25 -4.90
N TYR A 12 16.94 -16.88 -4.15
CA TYR A 12 17.20 -17.33 -2.78
C TYR A 12 18.35 -18.33 -2.73
N GLY A 13 18.35 -19.35 -3.61
CA GLY A 13 19.43 -20.35 -3.67
C GLY A 13 20.81 -19.74 -3.96
N LYS A 14 20.85 -18.68 -4.77
CA LYS A 14 22.10 -17.95 -5.05
C LYS A 14 22.59 -17.13 -3.85
N ILE A 15 21.70 -16.49 -3.10
CA ILE A 15 22.08 -15.73 -1.90
C ILE A 15 22.52 -16.68 -0.77
N SER A 16 21.76 -17.75 -0.53
CA SER A 16 22.04 -18.70 0.55
C SER A 16 23.31 -19.53 0.35
N SER A 17 23.85 -19.57 -0.87
CA SER A 17 25.11 -20.28 -1.19
C SER A 17 26.35 -19.39 -1.02
N GLN A 18 26.19 -18.08 -0.85
CA GLN A 18 27.29 -17.12 -0.74
C GLN A 18 27.53 -16.63 0.69
N GLU A 19 26.54 -16.74 1.58
CA GLU A 19 26.65 -16.27 2.97
C GLU A 19 26.19 -17.34 3.96
N ASP A 20 26.91 -17.46 5.08
CA ASP A 20 26.51 -18.29 6.22
C ASP A 20 25.45 -17.56 7.06
N LEU A 21 24.21 -17.60 6.57
CA LEU A 21 23.08 -16.90 7.17
C LEU A 21 22.40 -17.75 8.26
N GLY A 22 22.02 -17.09 9.36
CA GLY A 22 21.20 -17.69 10.42
C GLY A 22 19.80 -18.09 9.93
N THR A 23 19.09 -18.91 10.70
CA THR A 23 17.72 -19.39 10.34
C THR A 23 16.74 -18.23 10.17
N ASP A 24 16.80 -17.24 11.06
CA ASP A 24 15.91 -16.09 11.05
C ASP A 24 16.21 -15.13 9.89
N GLU A 25 17.49 -14.98 9.55
CA GLU A 25 17.93 -14.18 8.41
C GLU A 25 17.50 -14.82 7.08
N LYS A 26 17.66 -16.13 6.95
CA LYS A 26 17.17 -16.91 5.80
C LYS A 26 15.67 -16.74 5.61
N ALA A 27 14.89 -16.83 6.69
CA ALA A 27 13.45 -16.62 6.66
C ALA A 27 13.09 -15.17 6.26
N MET A 28 13.81 -14.17 6.81
CA MET A 28 13.60 -12.76 6.48
C MET A 28 13.90 -12.46 4.99
N ILE A 29 15.00 -13.00 4.45
CA ILE A 29 15.40 -12.80 3.04
C ILE A 29 14.36 -13.43 2.12
N ARG A 30 13.95 -14.68 2.37
CA ARG A 30 12.92 -15.35 1.56
C ARG A 30 11.61 -14.57 1.56
N TYR A 31 11.13 -14.16 2.75
CA TYR A 31 9.92 -13.34 2.86
C TYR A 31 10.04 -12.01 2.11
N SER A 32 11.19 -11.35 2.21
CA SER A 32 11.43 -10.07 1.53
C SER A 32 11.42 -10.22 0.01
N LEU A 33 12.02 -11.30 -0.53
CA LEU A 33 11.98 -11.64 -1.94
C LEU A 33 10.56 -11.95 -2.42
N GLU A 34 9.81 -12.74 -1.65
CA GLU A 34 8.40 -13.05 -1.93
C GLU A 34 7.58 -11.75 -2.02
N VAL A 35 7.71 -10.86 -1.06
CA VAL A 35 6.99 -9.57 -1.06
C VAL A 35 7.41 -8.70 -2.25
N LEU A 36 8.71 -8.62 -2.54
CA LEU A 36 9.23 -7.79 -3.63
C LEU A 36 8.73 -8.27 -5.00
N ILE A 37 8.90 -9.56 -5.29
CA ILE A 37 8.51 -10.16 -6.58
C ILE A 37 7.00 -10.12 -6.74
N ASN A 38 6.24 -10.46 -5.70
CA ASN A 38 4.78 -10.41 -5.77
C ASN A 38 4.27 -8.98 -5.97
N THR A 39 4.92 -7.99 -5.35
CA THR A 39 4.56 -6.57 -5.55
C THR A 39 4.87 -6.11 -6.97
N PHE A 40 6.05 -6.47 -7.48
CA PHE A 40 6.45 -6.12 -8.85
C PHE A 40 5.50 -6.72 -9.89
N LEU A 41 5.24 -8.03 -9.83
CA LEU A 41 4.36 -8.72 -10.79
C LEU A 41 2.94 -8.15 -10.77
N LYS A 42 2.43 -7.84 -9.59
CA LYS A 42 1.11 -7.24 -9.42
C LYS A 42 1.03 -5.84 -10.02
N LEU A 43 2.02 -4.98 -9.75
CA LEU A 43 2.08 -3.65 -10.34
C LEU A 43 2.24 -3.71 -11.86
N PHE A 44 3.03 -4.66 -12.35
CA PHE A 44 3.19 -4.91 -13.78
C PHE A 44 1.87 -5.32 -14.44
N MET A 45 1.11 -6.24 -13.84
CA MET A 45 -0.22 -6.64 -14.34
C MET A 45 -1.19 -5.45 -14.41
N VAL A 46 -1.24 -4.62 -13.36
CA VAL A 46 -2.10 -3.42 -13.35
C VAL A 46 -1.62 -2.38 -14.36
N PHE A 47 -0.31 -2.22 -14.54
CA PHE A 47 0.24 -1.33 -15.56
C PHE A 47 -0.17 -1.74 -16.97
N ILE A 48 -0.08 -3.03 -17.31
CA ILE A 48 -0.55 -3.53 -18.61
C ILE A 48 -2.05 -3.25 -18.79
N ALA A 49 -2.87 -3.45 -17.75
CA ALA A 49 -4.29 -3.14 -17.82
C ALA A 49 -4.54 -1.64 -18.12
N PHE A 50 -3.80 -0.74 -17.47
CA PHE A 50 -3.89 0.72 -17.69
C PHE A 50 -3.34 1.14 -19.05
N LEU A 51 -2.31 0.46 -19.56
CA LEU A 51 -1.78 0.68 -20.90
C LEU A 51 -2.81 0.31 -21.97
N LEU A 52 -3.54 -0.80 -21.80
CA LEU A 52 -4.56 -1.25 -22.75
C LEU A 52 -5.77 -0.31 -22.83
N ILE A 53 -6.13 0.36 -21.73
CA ILE A 53 -7.22 1.36 -21.71
C ILE A 53 -6.74 2.79 -22.06
N GLY A 54 -5.44 2.97 -22.38
CA GLY A 54 -4.88 4.27 -22.75
C GLY A 54 -4.73 5.26 -21.59
N LYS A 55 -4.61 4.78 -20.34
CA LYS A 55 -4.57 5.58 -19.11
C LYS A 55 -3.26 5.44 -18.33
N SER A 56 -2.15 5.26 -19.04
CA SER A 56 -0.85 5.00 -18.42
C SER A 56 -0.35 6.16 -17.54
N LEU A 57 -0.71 7.42 -17.83
CA LEU A 57 -0.33 8.55 -16.98
C LEU A 57 -1.05 8.52 -15.64
N GLU A 58 -2.36 8.28 -15.64
CA GLU A 58 -3.16 8.14 -14.43
C GLU A 58 -2.69 6.96 -13.58
N PHE A 59 -2.22 5.86 -14.18
CA PHE A 59 -1.54 4.80 -13.46
C PHE A 59 -0.35 5.32 -12.63
N PHE A 60 0.52 6.13 -13.21
CA PHE A 60 1.68 6.67 -12.50
C PHE A 60 1.28 7.65 -11.40
N TYR A 61 0.23 8.46 -11.62
CA TYR A 61 -0.32 9.34 -10.58
C TYR A 61 -0.80 8.53 -9.37
N ILE A 62 -1.63 7.51 -9.60
CA ILE A 62 -2.13 6.62 -8.55
C ILE A 62 -0.97 5.86 -7.90
N LEU A 63 -0.02 5.35 -8.69
CA LEU A 63 1.14 4.61 -8.21
C LEU A 63 1.99 5.45 -7.25
N LEU A 64 2.21 6.73 -7.56
CA LEU A 64 2.98 7.62 -6.69
C LEU A 64 2.29 7.80 -5.33
N CYS A 65 0.96 7.94 -5.31
CA CYS A 65 0.17 8.00 -4.08
C CYS A 65 0.27 6.68 -3.28
N VAL A 66 0.15 5.53 -3.96
CA VAL A 66 0.26 4.22 -3.32
C VAL A 66 1.66 4.00 -2.73
N ILE A 67 2.72 4.29 -3.49
CA ILE A 67 4.10 4.14 -2.99
C ILE A 67 4.37 5.12 -1.85
N GLY A 68 3.96 6.38 -1.99
CA GLY A 68 4.26 7.45 -1.04
C GLY A 68 3.48 7.39 0.27
N LEU A 69 2.27 6.82 0.26
CA LEU A 69 1.44 6.71 1.46
C LEU A 69 1.32 5.27 1.96
N ARG A 70 0.82 4.35 1.12
CA ARG A 70 0.50 2.98 1.54
C ARG A 70 1.73 2.20 2.01
N SER A 71 2.89 2.41 1.40
CA SER A 71 4.14 1.73 1.81
C SER A 71 4.49 1.97 3.27
N PHE A 72 4.14 3.14 3.79
CA PHE A 72 4.47 3.55 5.16
C PHE A 72 3.29 3.39 6.11
N SER A 73 2.08 3.75 5.69
CA SER A 73 0.91 3.66 6.56
C SER A 73 0.34 2.24 6.66
N GLY A 74 0.72 1.33 5.76
CA GLY A 74 0.20 -0.04 5.70
C GLY A 74 -1.19 -0.12 5.08
N GLY A 75 -1.97 -1.10 5.52
CA GLY A 75 -3.33 -1.34 5.03
C GLY A 75 -3.67 -2.82 4.86
N LEU A 76 -4.64 -3.11 3.98
CA LEU A 76 -5.14 -4.48 3.79
C LEU A 76 -4.10 -5.37 3.08
N HIS A 77 -3.96 -6.59 3.59
CA HIS A 77 -3.16 -7.65 3.00
C HIS A 77 -3.95 -8.95 3.02
N PHE A 78 -4.17 -9.54 1.86
CA PHE A 78 -4.90 -10.78 1.70
C PHE A 78 -3.93 -11.95 1.77
N GLU A 79 -4.41 -13.11 2.22
CA GLU A 79 -3.57 -14.32 2.33
C GLU A 79 -3.20 -14.89 0.96
N SER A 80 -4.08 -14.71 -0.03
CA SER A 80 -3.86 -15.17 -1.39
C SER A 80 -3.24 -14.09 -2.28
N PHE A 81 -2.29 -14.52 -3.12
CA PHE A 81 -1.70 -13.66 -4.15
C PHE A 81 -2.77 -13.10 -5.10
N THR A 82 -3.68 -13.96 -5.56
CA THR A 82 -4.79 -13.58 -6.44
C THR A 82 -5.72 -12.55 -5.80
N GLY A 83 -6.06 -12.71 -4.51
CA GLY A 83 -6.83 -11.72 -3.76
C GLY A 83 -6.12 -10.36 -3.66
N CYS A 84 -4.80 -10.37 -3.44
CA CYS A 84 -4.00 -9.15 -3.46
C CYS A 84 -3.98 -8.46 -4.84
N VAL A 85 -3.85 -9.23 -5.92
CA VAL A 85 -3.87 -8.71 -7.29
C VAL A 85 -5.23 -8.11 -7.61
N ALA A 86 -6.32 -8.84 -7.37
CA ALA A 86 -7.68 -8.38 -7.60
C ALA A 86 -7.97 -7.09 -6.82
N PHE A 87 -7.62 -7.05 -5.53
CA PHE A 87 -7.79 -5.84 -4.72
C PHE A 87 -6.99 -4.65 -5.26
N THR A 88 -5.76 -4.88 -5.71
CA THR A 88 -4.93 -3.78 -6.27
C THR A 88 -5.51 -3.28 -7.59
N LEU A 89 -6.04 -4.17 -8.43
CA LEU A 89 -6.72 -3.79 -9.66
C LEU A 89 -7.99 -2.97 -9.36
N ILE A 90 -8.83 -3.43 -8.43
CA ILE A 90 -10.04 -2.72 -7.98
C ILE A 90 -9.69 -1.36 -7.41
N TYR A 91 -8.62 -1.26 -6.60
CA TYR A 91 -8.15 0.01 -6.05
C TYR A 91 -7.81 0.98 -7.19
N PHE A 92 -6.95 0.57 -8.12
CA PHE A 92 -6.49 1.44 -9.20
C PHE A 92 -7.63 1.84 -10.16
N ILE A 93 -8.41 0.86 -10.64
CA ILE A 93 -9.54 1.12 -11.55
C ILE A 93 -10.62 1.95 -10.83
N GLY A 94 -10.91 1.63 -9.57
CA GLY A 94 -11.87 2.39 -8.76
C GLY A 94 -11.46 3.84 -8.59
N THR A 95 -10.18 4.11 -8.31
CA THR A 95 -9.66 5.48 -8.26
C THR A 95 -9.86 6.21 -9.60
N LEU A 96 -9.50 5.57 -10.72
CA LEU A 96 -9.65 6.15 -12.05
C LEU A 96 -11.12 6.45 -12.41
N ILE A 97 -12.03 5.51 -12.12
CA ILE A 97 -13.45 5.67 -12.41
C ILE A 97 -14.03 6.81 -11.57
N LEU A 98 -13.74 6.84 -10.26
CA LEU A 98 -14.22 7.89 -9.37
C LEU A 98 -13.70 9.27 -9.79
N SER A 99 -12.43 9.38 -10.19
CA SER A 99 -11.88 10.65 -10.65
C SER A 99 -12.52 11.17 -11.93
N HIS A 100 -12.99 10.28 -12.82
CA HIS A 100 -13.68 10.70 -14.04
C HIS A 100 -15.17 10.98 -13.84
N LEU A 101 -15.84 10.26 -12.92
CA LEU A 101 -17.27 10.44 -12.68
C LEU A 101 -17.58 11.61 -11.76
N LEU A 102 -16.68 11.91 -10.82
CA LEU A 102 -16.89 12.90 -9.77
C LEU A 102 -15.74 13.93 -9.79
N PRO A 103 -15.95 15.06 -10.49
CA PRO A 103 -15.00 16.16 -10.50
C PRO A 103 -14.67 16.62 -9.08
N THR A 104 -13.41 16.94 -8.85
CA THR A 104 -12.92 17.33 -7.53
C THR A 104 -13.05 18.82 -7.33
N THR A 105 -13.44 19.23 -6.13
CA THR A 105 -13.44 20.65 -5.72
C THR A 105 -12.31 20.91 -4.74
N ASP A 106 -11.88 22.16 -4.62
CA ASP A 106 -10.94 22.60 -3.58
C ASP A 106 -11.34 22.11 -2.19
N LEU A 107 -12.63 22.27 -1.86
CA LEU A 107 -13.18 21.83 -0.58
C LEU A 107 -12.99 20.32 -0.37
N LEU A 108 -13.25 19.50 -1.40
CA LEU A 108 -13.05 18.05 -1.31
C LEU A 108 -11.59 17.70 -1.04
N ILE A 109 -10.64 18.36 -1.72
CA ILE A 109 -9.21 18.11 -1.54
C ILE A 109 -8.77 18.50 -0.12
N TYR A 110 -9.15 19.69 0.36
CA TYR A 110 -8.82 20.15 1.71
C TYR A 110 -9.41 19.24 2.78
N MET A 111 -10.69 18.88 2.67
CA MET A 111 -11.36 17.99 3.63
C MET A 111 -10.75 16.59 3.61
N THR A 112 -10.44 16.05 2.42
CA THR A 112 -9.80 14.74 2.30
C THR A 112 -8.42 14.74 2.94
N CYS A 113 -7.59 15.76 2.69
CA CYS A 113 -6.25 15.87 3.28
C CYS A 113 -6.32 15.99 4.80
N PHE A 114 -7.25 16.80 5.32
CA PHE A 114 -7.46 16.94 6.75
C PHE A 114 -7.87 15.61 7.41
N ILE A 115 -8.88 14.93 6.84
CA ILE A 115 -9.33 13.62 7.36
C ILE A 115 -8.21 12.59 7.23
N ALA A 116 -7.49 12.56 6.11
CA ALA A 116 -6.35 11.66 5.88
C ALA A 116 -5.27 11.84 6.95
N PHE A 117 -4.97 13.10 7.30
CA PHE A 117 -3.99 13.43 8.31
C PHE A 117 -4.41 12.90 9.69
N ILE A 118 -5.65 13.16 10.11
CA ILE A 118 -6.19 12.69 11.40
C ILE A 118 -6.20 11.15 11.46
N ILE A 119 -6.73 10.49 10.44
CA ILE A 119 -6.80 9.02 10.40
C ILE A 119 -5.40 8.40 10.40
N THR A 120 -4.45 8.97 9.65
CA THR A 120 -3.06 8.52 9.63
C THR A 120 -2.40 8.72 10.99
N LEU A 121 -2.67 9.85 11.65
CA LEU A 121 -2.14 10.14 12.99
C LEU A 121 -2.62 9.12 14.03
N LEU A 122 -3.90 8.72 13.95
CA LEU A 122 -4.52 7.80 14.91
C LEU A 122 -4.20 6.33 14.60
N PHE A 123 -4.29 5.90 13.34
CA PHE A 123 -4.32 4.47 12.99
C PHE A 123 -3.08 3.95 12.28
N ALA A 124 -2.26 4.81 11.66
CA ALA A 124 -1.05 4.34 10.99
C ALA A 124 0.10 4.05 11.98
N PRO A 125 1.03 3.14 11.63
CA PRO A 125 0.91 2.17 10.55
C PRO A 125 -0.03 1.02 10.94
N VAL A 126 -0.90 0.62 10.00
CA VAL A 126 -1.71 -0.60 10.11
C VAL A 126 -0.86 -1.77 9.62
N ILE A 127 -0.18 -2.44 10.56
CA ILE A 127 0.74 -3.55 10.29
C ILE A 127 -0.05 -4.86 10.29
N SER A 128 0.11 -5.69 9.27
CA SER A 128 -0.51 -7.02 9.25
C SER A 128 0.00 -7.89 10.41
N PRO A 129 -0.86 -8.70 11.07
CA PRO A 129 -0.45 -9.62 12.13
C PRO A 129 0.59 -10.65 11.70
N LYS A 130 0.71 -10.91 10.39
CA LYS A 130 1.69 -11.84 9.81
C LYS A 130 3.10 -11.24 9.70
N ARG A 131 3.25 -9.92 9.88
CA ARG A 131 4.55 -9.26 9.82
C ARG A 131 5.25 -9.34 11.18
N PRO A 132 6.59 -9.41 11.20
CA PRO A 132 7.34 -9.33 12.45
C PRO A 132 7.06 -8.01 13.17
N LYS A 133 7.15 -8.05 14.50
CA LYS A 133 6.99 -6.85 15.33
C LYS A 133 8.13 -5.87 15.01
N TYR A 134 7.77 -4.64 14.71
CA TYR A 134 8.75 -3.58 14.46
C TYR A 134 9.09 -2.83 15.76
N PRO A 135 10.34 -2.35 15.90
CA PRO A 135 10.70 -1.49 17.02
C PRO A 135 9.94 -0.15 16.94
N ASN A 136 9.60 0.44 18.09
CA ASN A 136 8.83 1.69 18.19
C ASN A 136 9.42 2.83 17.35
N LYS A 137 10.76 2.92 17.26
CA LYS A 137 11.46 3.90 16.42
C LYS A 137 11.09 3.78 14.94
N LYS A 138 10.96 2.55 14.42
CA LYS A 138 10.59 2.29 13.02
C LYS A 138 9.11 2.59 12.76
N ILE A 139 8.24 2.23 13.70
CA ILE A 139 6.80 2.57 13.67
C ILE A 139 6.61 4.10 13.59
N ARG A 140 7.32 4.87 14.44
CA ARG A 140 7.26 6.34 14.43
C ARG A 140 7.74 6.93 13.10
N ARG A 141 8.82 6.39 12.51
CA ARG A 141 9.32 6.82 11.20
C ARG A 141 8.29 6.59 10.09
N PHE A 142 7.63 5.44 10.07
CA PHE A 142 6.58 5.15 9.09
C PHE A 142 5.37 6.07 9.23
N LYS A 143 4.92 6.33 10.46
CA LYS A 143 3.88 7.34 10.72
C LYS A 143 4.29 8.72 10.21
N MET A 144 5.48 9.19 10.57
CA MET A 144 5.99 10.49 10.13
C MET A 144 6.10 10.58 8.60
N ALA A 145 6.63 9.57 7.93
CA ALA A 145 6.72 9.56 6.46
C ALA A 145 5.33 9.68 5.81
N SER A 146 4.33 8.97 6.35
CA SER A 146 2.95 9.04 5.87
C SER A 146 2.34 10.44 6.05
N LEU A 147 2.56 11.08 7.21
CA LEU A 147 2.06 12.42 7.48
C LEU A 147 2.76 13.48 6.63
N ILE A 148 4.09 13.37 6.47
CA ILE A 148 4.89 14.25 5.61
C ILE A 148 4.40 14.14 4.16
N PHE A 149 4.10 12.94 3.67
CA PHE A 149 3.54 12.76 2.34
C PHE A 149 2.23 13.54 2.15
N ILE A 150 1.30 13.46 3.11
CA ILE A 150 0.02 14.20 3.06
C ILE A 150 0.26 15.73 3.07
N ILE A 151 1.20 16.21 3.89
CA ILE A 151 1.55 17.64 3.93
C ILE A 151 2.17 18.10 2.62
N ILE A 152 3.11 17.33 2.05
CA ILE A 152 3.75 17.64 0.76
C ILE A 152 2.70 17.64 -0.34
N TYR A 153 1.80 16.67 -0.35
CA TYR A 153 0.70 16.58 -1.31
C TYR A 153 -0.18 17.84 -1.28
N LEU A 154 -0.62 18.24 -0.08
CA LEU A 154 -1.44 19.44 0.10
C LEU A 154 -0.69 20.72 -0.26
N GLY A 155 0.58 20.84 0.14
CA GLY A 155 1.42 21.98 -0.22
C GLY A 155 1.67 22.09 -1.73
N ALA A 156 1.90 20.96 -2.40
CA ALA A 156 2.03 20.91 -3.85
C ALA A 156 0.73 21.34 -4.55
N TYR A 157 -0.43 20.92 -4.05
CA TYR A 157 -1.73 21.36 -4.56
C TYR A 157 -1.90 22.88 -4.45
N MET A 158 -1.56 23.48 -3.29
CA MET A 158 -1.68 24.92 -3.09
C MET A 158 -0.77 25.75 -4.01
N VAL A 159 0.38 25.21 -4.43
CA VAL A 159 1.35 25.90 -5.31
C VAL A 159 1.01 25.72 -6.78
N ILE A 160 0.61 24.51 -7.19
CA ILE A 160 0.39 24.15 -8.59
C ILE A 160 -1.06 24.43 -9.03
N GLY A 161 -2.02 24.26 -8.12
CA GLY A 161 -3.45 24.40 -8.39
C GLY A 161 -4.06 23.16 -9.05
N GLU A 162 -5.15 23.40 -9.79
CA GLU A 162 -5.89 22.35 -10.50
C GLU A 162 -5.01 21.64 -11.54
N HIS A 163 -4.81 20.34 -11.33
CA HIS A 163 -4.08 19.49 -12.25
C HIS A 163 -4.59 18.05 -12.12
N ALA A 164 -4.71 17.33 -13.24
CA ALA A 164 -5.23 15.96 -13.29
C ALA A 164 -4.55 15.00 -12.29
N PHE A 165 -3.27 15.23 -11.96
CA PHE A 165 -2.58 14.53 -10.89
C PHE A 165 -3.38 14.58 -9.57
N PHE A 166 -3.68 15.78 -9.06
CA PHE A 166 -4.36 15.96 -7.78
C PHE A 166 -5.79 15.44 -7.79
N GLU A 167 -6.50 15.63 -8.92
CA GLU A 167 -7.86 15.13 -9.09
C GLU A 167 -7.91 13.60 -9.00
N VAL A 168 -6.96 12.91 -9.63
CA VAL A 168 -6.89 11.44 -9.58
C VAL A 168 -6.44 10.97 -8.20
N THR A 169 -5.40 11.58 -7.64
CA THR A 169 -4.79 11.09 -6.39
C THR A 169 -5.63 11.34 -5.16
N VAL A 170 -6.50 12.37 -5.12
CA VAL A 170 -7.40 12.59 -3.98
C VAL A 170 -8.38 11.43 -3.81
N TRP A 171 -8.88 10.85 -4.90
CA TRP A 171 -9.69 9.63 -4.84
C TRP A 171 -8.89 8.42 -4.35
N GLY A 172 -7.62 8.33 -4.73
CA GLY A 172 -6.69 7.34 -4.17
C GLY A 172 -6.51 7.50 -2.65
N LEU A 173 -6.38 8.74 -2.17
CA LEU A 173 -6.32 9.06 -0.74
C LEU A 173 -7.61 8.65 -0.02
N ILE A 174 -8.79 8.98 -0.56
CA ILE A 174 -10.08 8.59 0.02
C ILE A 174 -10.18 7.07 0.19
N ILE A 175 -9.92 6.30 -0.88
CA ILE A 175 -9.97 4.83 -0.82
C ILE A 175 -8.95 4.30 0.20
N HIS A 176 -7.77 4.93 0.29
CA HIS A 176 -6.75 4.52 1.25
C HIS A 176 -7.14 4.79 2.70
N ILE A 177 -7.81 5.89 3.01
CA ILE A 177 -8.35 6.19 4.35
C ILE A 177 -9.35 5.10 4.76
N ILE A 178 -10.29 4.77 3.87
CA ILE A 178 -11.28 3.71 4.07
C ILE A 178 -10.55 2.39 4.36
N GLN A 179 -9.53 2.08 3.57
CA GLN A 179 -8.74 0.87 3.75
C GLN A 179 -7.98 0.81 5.08
N LEU A 180 -7.42 1.92 5.57
CA LEU A 180 -6.77 1.95 6.89
C LEU A 180 -7.78 1.66 8.00
N PHE A 181 -8.99 2.21 7.89
CA PHE A 181 -10.07 1.97 8.83
C PHE A 181 -10.46 0.48 8.87
N ILE A 182 -10.72 -0.10 7.69
CA ILE A 182 -11.06 -1.54 7.57
C ILE A 182 -9.91 -2.41 8.06
N GLY A 183 -8.67 -2.11 7.66
CA GLY A 183 -7.50 -2.89 8.07
C GLY A 183 -7.28 -2.88 9.57
N LYS A 184 -7.51 -1.74 10.24
CA LYS A 184 -7.45 -1.66 11.70
C LYS A 184 -8.51 -2.55 12.37
N GLY A 185 -9.73 -2.56 11.83
CA GLY A 185 -10.82 -3.43 12.31
C GLY A 185 -10.52 -4.92 12.13
N VAL A 186 -9.97 -5.30 10.98
CA VAL A 186 -9.55 -6.70 10.71
C VAL A 186 -8.46 -7.14 11.70
N ASN A 187 -7.45 -6.31 11.93
CA ASN A 187 -6.39 -6.62 12.89
C ASN A 187 -6.95 -6.84 14.30
N TYR A 188 -7.87 -5.98 14.74
CA TYR A 188 -8.53 -6.11 16.04
C TYR A 188 -9.30 -7.43 16.17
N HIS A 189 -10.02 -7.85 15.11
CA HIS A 189 -10.74 -9.12 15.11
C HIS A 189 -9.80 -10.33 15.19
N VAL A 190 -8.68 -10.30 14.44
CA VAL A 190 -7.67 -11.37 14.47
C VAL A 190 -7.04 -11.47 15.87
N GLU A 191 -6.63 -10.35 16.46
CA GLU A 191 -6.06 -10.31 17.81
C GLU A 191 -7.04 -10.90 18.85
N LYS A 192 -8.32 -10.53 18.80
CA LYS A 192 -9.35 -11.05 19.72
C LYS A 192 -9.55 -12.56 19.57
N LYS A 193 -9.57 -13.08 18.34
CA LYS A 193 -9.73 -14.52 18.06
C LYS A 193 -8.52 -15.31 18.56
N THR A 194 -7.30 -14.79 18.38
CA THR A 194 -6.08 -15.42 18.89
C THR A 194 -6.09 -15.52 20.42
N ILE A 195 -6.52 -14.46 21.13
CA ILE A 195 -6.63 -14.48 22.60
C ILE A 195 -7.66 -15.52 23.07
N HIS A 196 -8.82 -15.60 22.42
CA HIS A 196 -9.86 -16.57 22.78
C HIS A 196 -9.42 -18.02 22.60
N ASN A 197 -8.61 -18.31 21.57
CA ASN A 197 -8.11 -19.67 21.32
C ASN A 197 -6.97 -20.12 22.27
N LEU A 198 -6.42 -19.21 23.08
CA LEU A 198 -5.37 -19.49 24.07
C LEU A 198 -5.94 -19.71 25.49
N GLN A 199 -7.25 -19.51 25.67
CA GLN A 199 -8.00 -19.76 26.90
C GLN A 199 -8.74 -21.09 26.80
#